data_AF-A0A8S3R7N4-F1
#
_entry.id   AF-A0A8S3R7N4-F1
#
_cell.length_a   1.000
_cell.length_b   1.000
_cell.length_c   1.000
_cell.angle_alpha   90.00
_cell.angle_beta   90.00
_cell.angle_gamma   90.00
#
_symmetry.space_group_name_H-M   'P 1'
#
loop_
_entity.id
_entity.type
_entity.pdbx_description
1 polymer ?
#
loop_
_entity_poly.entity_id
_entity_poly.type
_entity_poly.pdbx_seq_one_letter_code
_entity_poly.pdbx_strand_id
1 'polypeptide(L)'
;MQFLKDLEISYVATMPMRAIGPLQWTKSTKIACKDENYIEACKRAEIINLLLTSEDVDHEKADSIFKFLTNPFEYEFEPTQNPNKIFVKEKYGSKFHLLKTPEGIIEAKQFSLIMAHKNFNTICLEEPDRCMHPQMVERMRDIFRSESRDKVVIVISHNPFLMNSITAEKTHVFFRKKNYEYSSKVSCGIHAICDINRRITDVDTLKKLVLQPKILCIEGVSDKIILEGLFDYIVGSTYLPLDERHRIISHQLVVLGSKTFDDPVEHFCKQTGLSAKWVYDRDKYIMLDETQTKIAKI
;
A
#
# COMPACT_ATOMS: atom_id res chain seq x y z
N MET A 1 5.82 35.87 -1.74
CA MET A 1 7.01 35.30 -2.42
C MET A 1 7.95 34.62 -1.43
N GLN A 2 8.23 35.22 -0.26
CA GLN A 2 9.01 34.58 0.82
C GLN A 2 8.40 33.24 1.28
N PHE A 3 7.10 33.21 1.55
CA PHE A 3 6.37 31.98 1.92
C PHE A 3 6.59 30.80 0.95
N LEU A 4 6.61 31.05 -0.36
CA LEU A 4 6.82 29.98 -1.35
C LEU A 4 8.27 29.45 -1.31
N LYS A 5 9.25 30.32 -1.07
CA LYS A 5 10.65 29.93 -0.89
C LYS A 5 10.85 29.15 0.41
N ASP A 6 10.19 29.57 1.49
CA ASP A 6 10.24 28.86 2.77
C ASP A 6 9.56 27.47 2.66
N LEU A 7 8.53 27.36 1.82
CA LEU A 7 7.84 26.10 1.54
C LEU A 7 8.72 25.14 0.73
N GLU A 8 9.45 25.62 -0.29
CA GLU A 8 10.42 24.82 -1.05
C GLU A 8 11.54 24.22 -0.18
N ILE A 9 11.94 24.91 0.90
CA ILE A 9 12.97 24.42 1.83
C ILE A 9 12.42 23.35 2.78
N SER A 10 11.11 23.41 3.10
CA SER A 10 10.49 22.63 4.18
C SER A 10 9.63 21.45 3.68
N TYR A 11 9.32 21.43 2.39
CA TYR A 11 8.38 20.49 1.75
C TYR A 11 9.10 19.58 0.75
N VAL A 12 8.85 18.27 0.85
CA VAL A 12 9.31 17.30 -0.14
C VAL A 12 8.15 16.45 -0.61
N ALA A 13 8.06 16.29 -1.93
CA ALA A 13 7.21 15.29 -2.56
C ALA A 13 8.07 14.34 -3.39
N THR A 14 7.98 13.04 -3.12
CA THR A 14 8.60 12.02 -3.97
C THR A 14 7.54 11.42 -4.88
N MET A 15 7.74 11.53 -6.19
CA MET A 15 6.93 10.89 -7.21
C MET A 15 7.74 9.72 -7.79
N PRO A 16 7.17 8.52 -8.00
CA PRO A 16 7.87 7.40 -8.60
C PRO A 16 8.12 7.72 -10.09
N MET A 17 9.28 8.29 -10.35
CA MET A 17 9.84 8.46 -11.70
C MET A 17 10.24 7.09 -12.25
N ARG A 18 9.26 6.28 -12.72
CA ARG A 18 9.38 5.00 -13.43
C ARG A 18 10.57 4.10 -13.00
N ALA A 19 10.28 3.02 -12.29
CA ALA A 19 11.25 1.99 -11.91
C ALA A 19 12.25 1.61 -13.02
N ILE A 20 13.47 1.32 -12.58
CA ILE A 20 14.50 0.64 -13.37
C ILE A 20 13.82 -0.62 -13.95
N GLY A 21 13.63 -0.66 -15.27
CA GLY A 21 12.88 -1.75 -15.90
C GLY A 21 13.52 -3.13 -15.65
N PRO A 22 12.84 -4.24 -15.97
CA PRO A 22 13.28 -5.62 -15.67
C PRO A 22 14.56 -6.07 -16.40
N LEU A 23 15.24 -5.17 -17.11
CA LEU A 23 16.43 -5.44 -17.91
C LEU A 23 17.68 -5.42 -17.03
N GLN A 24 18.26 -6.60 -16.78
CA GLN A 24 19.57 -6.74 -16.15
C GLN A 24 20.69 -6.38 -17.14
N TRP A 25 21.02 -5.08 -17.24
CA TRP A 25 22.03 -4.57 -18.18
C TRP A 25 23.41 -5.20 -18.01
N THR A 26 23.72 -5.58 -16.76
CA THR A 26 25.01 -6.16 -16.38
C THR A 26 25.23 -7.56 -16.95
N LYS A 27 24.17 -8.34 -17.21
CA LYS A 27 24.28 -9.73 -17.71
C LYS A 27 24.20 -9.88 -19.22
N SER A 28 23.62 -8.93 -19.95
CA SER A 28 23.50 -9.04 -21.40
C SER A 28 24.83 -8.72 -22.09
N THR A 29 25.35 -9.61 -22.92
CA THR A 29 26.51 -9.34 -23.79
C THR A 29 26.16 -8.43 -24.98
N LYS A 30 24.87 -8.19 -25.22
CA LYS A 30 24.35 -7.40 -26.36
C LYS A 30 24.16 -5.91 -26.06
N ILE A 31 24.38 -5.48 -24.82
CA ILE A 31 24.24 -4.07 -24.42
C ILE A 31 25.61 -3.40 -24.46
N ALA A 32 25.76 -2.45 -25.38
CA ALA A 32 26.93 -1.58 -25.49
C ALA A 32 26.95 -0.55 -24.33
N CYS A 33 28.13 0.02 -24.04
CA CYS A 33 28.30 1.11 -23.07
C CYS A 33 27.74 0.82 -21.66
N LYS A 34 27.98 -0.39 -21.14
CA LYS A 34 27.46 -0.82 -19.82
C LYS A 34 27.81 0.14 -18.68
N ASP A 35 29.05 0.65 -18.67
CA ASP A 35 29.53 1.53 -17.60
C ASP A 35 28.91 2.93 -17.68
N GLU A 36 28.72 3.47 -18.89
CA GLU A 36 28.05 4.78 -19.08
C GLU A 36 26.57 4.69 -18.72
N ASN A 37 25.88 3.65 -19.19
CA ASN A 37 24.49 3.39 -18.84
C ASN A 37 24.33 3.21 -17.33
N TYR A 38 25.27 2.53 -16.68
CA TYR A 38 25.32 2.39 -15.22
C TYR A 38 25.45 3.74 -14.51
N ILE A 39 26.42 4.56 -14.92
CA ILE A 39 26.65 5.90 -14.34
C ILE A 39 25.39 6.77 -14.50
N GLU A 40 24.75 6.73 -15.67
CA GLU A 40 23.55 7.50 -15.94
C GLU A 40 22.35 7.04 -15.11
N ALA A 41 22.18 5.73 -14.91
CA ALA A 41 21.16 5.20 -14.01
C ALA A 41 21.46 5.50 -12.54
N CYS A 42 22.74 5.53 -12.12
CA CYS A 42 23.12 6.01 -10.79
C CYS A 42 22.80 7.49 -10.60
N LYS A 43 23.02 8.36 -11.59
CA LYS A 43 22.60 9.78 -11.50
C LYS A 43 21.11 9.94 -11.22
N ARG A 44 20.28 9.07 -11.81
CA ARG A 44 18.83 9.05 -11.58
C ARG A 44 18.41 8.62 -10.17
N ALA A 45 19.31 8.03 -9.37
CA ALA A 45 19.10 7.80 -7.94
C ALA A 45 19.35 9.09 -7.13
N GLU A 46 18.68 10.18 -7.53
CA GLU A 46 18.96 11.55 -7.10
C GLU A 46 18.91 11.72 -5.59
N ILE A 47 17.90 11.12 -4.94
CA ILE A 47 17.71 11.20 -3.48
C ILE A 47 18.90 10.57 -2.74
N ILE A 48 19.32 9.37 -3.13
CA ILE A 48 20.44 8.70 -2.46
C ILE A 48 21.72 9.49 -2.71
N ASN A 49 22.01 9.91 -3.93
CA ASN A 49 23.22 10.67 -4.22
C ASN A 49 23.27 12.01 -3.46
N LEU A 50 22.13 12.70 -3.33
CA LEU A 50 22.05 13.99 -2.67
C LEU A 50 22.15 13.85 -1.15
N LEU A 51 21.46 12.87 -0.57
CA LEU A 51 21.26 12.80 0.88
C LEU A 51 22.25 11.88 1.59
N LEU A 52 22.87 10.90 0.90
CA LEU A 52 23.74 9.91 1.54
C LEU A 52 24.95 10.51 2.26
N THR A 53 25.44 11.67 1.82
CA THR A 53 26.55 12.40 2.47
C THR A 53 26.18 13.80 2.93
N SER A 54 24.89 14.17 2.89
CA SER A 54 24.45 15.52 3.26
C SER A 54 24.55 15.75 4.77
N GLU A 55 25.03 16.92 5.18
CA GLU A 55 25.07 17.33 6.61
C GLU A 55 23.67 17.61 7.18
N ASP A 56 22.70 17.87 6.30
CA ASP A 56 21.30 18.10 6.66
C ASP A 56 20.56 16.82 7.09
N VAL A 57 21.19 15.66 6.91
CA VAL A 57 20.65 14.36 7.33
C VAL A 57 21.27 13.97 8.67
N ASP A 58 20.43 13.50 9.60
CA ASP A 58 20.90 12.77 10.76
C ASP A 58 21.21 11.31 10.34
N HIS A 59 22.48 11.03 10.03
CA HIS A 59 22.90 9.72 9.52
C HIS A 59 22.76 8.60 10.54
N GLU A 60 22.90 8.90 11.84
CA GLU A 60 22.68 7.89 12.89
C GLU A 60 21.22 7.46 12.94
N LYS A 61 20.30 8.44 12.88
CA LYS A 61 18.87 8.18 12.78
C LYS A 61 18.52 7.47 11.47
N ALA A 62 19.07 7.91 10.34
CA ALA A 62 18.83 7.31 9.02
C ALA A 62 19.25 5.83 8.99
N ASP A 63 20.40 5.50 9.59
CA ASP A 63 20.89 4.12 9.66
C ASP A 63 20.10 3.27 10.65
N SER A 64 19.62 3.85 11.75
CA SER A 64 18.73 3.17 12.70
C SER A 64 17.39 2.80 12.02
N ILE A 65 16.77 3.76 11.33
CA ILE A 65 15.54 3.54 10.55
C ILE A 65 15.78 2.46 9.48
N PHE A 66 16.87 2.57 8.73
CA PHE A 66 17.19 1.61 7.67
C PHE A 66 17.36 0.19 8.20
N LYS A 67 18.16 0.01 9.26
CA LYS A 67 18.36 -1.29 9.91
C LYS A 67 17.05 -1.88 10.44
N PHE A 68 16.20 -1.05 11.04
CA PHE A 68 14.89 -1.49 11.50
C PHE A 68 14.03 -1.99 10.32
N LEU A 69 13.99 -1.25 9.21
CA LEU A 69 13.26 -1.67 8.01
C LEU A 69 13.77 -2.99 7.45
N THR A 70 15.09 -3.15 7.27
CA THR A 70 15.66 -4.27 6.52
C THR A 70 15.95 -5.52 7.35
N ASN A 71 15.91 -5.47 8.69
CA ASN A 71 16.19 -6.62 9.56
C ASN A 71 15.44 -7.91 9.14
N PRO A 72 16.09 -9.08 9.01
CA PRO A 72 17.47 -9.41 9.40
C PRO A 72 18.52 -9.12 8.33
N PHE A 73 18.15 -8.52 7.20
CA PHE A 73 19.10 -8.20 6.15
C PHE A 73 19.92 -6.95 6.53
N GLU A 74 21.24 -7.10 6.50
CA GLU A 74 22.19 -6.05 6.82
C GLU A 74 22.91 -5.60 5.55
N TYR A 75 22.55 -4.40 5.10
CA TYR A 75 23.17 -3.71 3.97
C TYR A 75 23.84 -2.42 4.45
N GLU A 76 24.93 -2.04 3.81
CA GLU A 76 25.66 -0.79 4.05
C GLU A 76 25.88 -0.08 2.71
N PHE A 77 25.54 1.20 2.64
CA PHE A 77 25.71 2.02 1.44
C PHE A 77 26.98 2.85 1.61
N GLU A 78 27.99 2.55 0.81
CA GLU A 78 29.28 3.20 0.84
C GLU A 78 29.34 4.24 -0.31
N PRO A 79 29.28 5.54 -0.01
CA PRO A 79 29.55 6.57 -1.00
C PRO A 79 31.01 6.48 -1.44
N THR A 80 31.29 6.76 -2.71
CA THR A 80 32.67 6.89 -3.18
C THR A 80 33.02 8.35 -3.37
N GLN A 81 34.31 8.63 -3.61
CA GLN A 81 34.77 9.97 -4.01
C GLN A 81 34.10 10.46 -5.31
N ASN A 82 33.49 9.57 -6.10
CA ASN A 82 32.65 9.94 -7.23
C ASN A 82 31.17 9.83 -6.80
N PRO A 83 30.43 10.95 -6.74
CA PRO A 83 29.02 10.96 -6.31
C PRO A 83 28.10 10.11 -7.20
N ASN A 84 28.55 9.77 -8.42
CA ASN A 84 27.79 8.93 -9.36
C ASN A 84 28.12 7.44 -9.24
N LYS A 85 28.94 7.04 -8.27
CA LYS A 85 29.29 5.64 -7.99
C LYS A 85 29.04 5.35 -6.51
N ILE A 86 27.90 4.72 -6.25
CA ILE A 86 27.57 4.16 -4.94
C ILE A 86 27.75 2.65 -4.99
N PHE A 87 28.36 2.11 -3.94
CA PHE A 87 28.43 0.68 -3.71
C PHE A 87 27.61 0.29 -2.49
N VAL A 88 27.09 -0.93 -2.53
CA VAL A 88 26.35 -1.54 -1.44
C VAL A 88 27.10 -2.80 -1.02
N LYS A 89 27.24 -2.98 0.28
CA LYS A 89 27.86 -4.15 0.89
C LYS A 89 26.82 -4.87 1.73
N GLU A 90 26.67 -6.16 1.50
CA GLU A 90 25.91 -7.05 2.37
C GLU A 90 26.84 -7.64 3.43
N LYS A 91 26.40 -7.76 4.69
CA LYS A 91 27.25 -8.18 5.83
C LYS A 91 28.10 -9.42 5.56
N TYR A 92 27.53 -10.42 4.89
CA TYR A 92 28.20 -11.68 4.54
C TYR A 92 28.51 -11.81 3.05
N GLY A 93 28.32 -10.74 2.29
CA GLY A 93 28.40 -10.73 0.83
C GLY A 93 29.59 -9.96 0.29
N SER A 94 29.72 -10.00 -1.03
CA SER A 94 30.67 -9.15 -1.76
C SER A 94 30.08 -7.75 -1.95
N LYS A 95 30.96 -6.76 -2.05
CA LYS A 95 30.58 -5.39 -2.42
C LYS A 95 30.06 -5.38 -3.85
N PHE A 96 28.89 -4.80 -4.08
CA PHE A 96 28.29 -4.68 -5.39
C PHE A 96 27.81 -3.26 -5.68
N HIS A 97 27.54 -3.01 -6.94
CA HIS A 97 27.09 -1.74 -7.45
C HIS A 97 25.63 -1.45 -7.06
N LEU A 98 25.26 -0.18 -6.86
CA LEU A 98 23.90 0.24 -6.47
C LEU A 98 22.79 -0.44 -7.28
N LEU A 99 22.91 -0.50 -8.61
CA LEU A 99 21.88 -1.11 -9.48
C LEU A 99 21.77 -2.64 -9.40
N LYS A 100 22.67 -3.31 -8.67
CA LYS A 100 22.54 -4.74 -8.33
C LYS A 100 21.81 -4.95 -7.01
N THR A 101 21.53 -3.89 -6.27
CA THR A 101 20.77 -3.93 -5.02
C THR A 101 19.30 -4.20 -5.31
N PRO A 102 18.62 -5.04 -4.52
CA PRO A 102 17.18 -5.21 -4.65
C PRO A 102 16.44 -3.88 -4.52
N GLU A 103 15.45 -3.62 -5.38
CA GLU A 103 14.72 -2.34 -5.42
C GLU A 103 14.13 -1.96 -4.07
N GLY A 104 13.50 -2.89 -3.35
CA GLY A 104 12.96 -2.62 -2.02
C GLY A 104 13.99 -2.17 -0.99
N ILE A 105 15.27 -2.55 -1.15
CA ILE A 105 16.36 -2.08 -0.28
C ILE A 105 16.80 -0.67 -0.67
N ILE A 106 16.80 -0.34 -1.97
CA ILE A 106 17.06 1.02 -2.47
C ILE A 106 15.97 1.97 -1.94
N GLU A 107 14.70 1.60 -2.09
CA GLU A 107 13.56 2.37 -1.58
C GLU A 107 13.64 2.55 -0.06
N ALA A 108 14.05 1.50 0.68
CA ALA A 108 14.19 1.59 2.14
C ALA A 108 15.29 2.58 2.56
N LYS A 109 16.39 2.67 1.79
CA LYS A 109 17.45 3.65 2.06
C LYS A 109 17.02 5.07 1.70
N GLN A 110 16.31 5.25 0.59
CA GLN A 110 15.74 6.57 0.24
C GLN A 110 14.78 7.06 1.32
N PHE A 111 13.85 6.19 1.73
CA PHE A 111 12.93 6.45 2.80
C PHE A 111 13.64 6.85 4.09
N SER A 112 14.68 6.10 4.50
CA SER A 112 15.36 6.37 5.77
C SER A 112 16.10 7.72 5.77
N LEU A 113 16.72 8.09 4.65
CA LEU A 113 17.38 9.38 4.47
C LEU A 113 16.38 10.54 4.51
N ILE A 114 15.23 10.42 3.83
CA ILE A 114 14.18 11.44 3.82
C ILE A 114 13.59 11.64 5.22
N MET A 115 13.27 10.54 5.91
CA MET A 115 12.69 10.62 7.25
C MET A 115 13.66 11.23 8.26
N ALA A 116 14.96 10.93 8.14
CA ALA A 116 16.00 11.47 9.00
C ALA A 116 16.51 12.88 8.62
N HIS A 117 15.99 13.47 7.55
CA HIS A 117 16.37 14.83 7.15
C HIS A 117 15.92 15.85 8.22
N LYS A 118 16.83 16.70 8.70
CA LYS A 118 16.59 17.60 9.83
C LYS A 118 15.62 18.72 9.51
N ASN A 119 15.61 19.20 8.27
CA ASN A 119 14.86 20.38 7.86
C ASN A 119 13.49 20.06 7.22
N PHE A 120 13.21 18.78 6.93
CA PHE A 120 11.93 18.41 6.30
C PHE A 120 10.84 18.24 7.36
N ASN A 121 9.90 19.17 7.36
CA ASN A 121 8.76 19.20 8.29
C ASN A 121 7.49 18.61 7.67
N THR A 122 7.35 18.71 6.34
CA THR A 122 6.23 18.10 5.59
C THR A 122 6.76 17.20 4.49
N ILE A 123 6.38 15.93 4.54
CA ILE A 123 6.87 14.89 3.63
C ILE A 123 5.67 14.22 2.96
N CYS A 124 5.62 14.28 1.62
CA CYS A 124 4.62 13.61 0.79
C CYS A 124 5.28 12.46 0.03
N LEU A 125 4.83 11.23 0.27
CA LEU A 125 5.39 10.03 -0.34
C LEU A 125 4.34 9.34 -1.20
N GLU A 126 4.62 9.17 -2.49
CA GLU A 126 3.83 8.33 -3.39
C GLU A 126 4.47 6.94 -3.52
N GLU A 127 3.72 5.91 -3.15
CA GLU A 127 4.11 4.49 -3.16
C GLU A 127 5.49 4.22 -2.51
N PRO A 128 5.79 4.74 -1.28
CA PRO A 128 7.09 4.51 -0.65
C PRO A 128 7.34 3.03 -0.32
N ASP A 129 6.29 2.22 -0.26
CA ASP A 129 6.31 0.80 0.03
C ASP A 129 6.56 -0.09 -1.21
N ARG A 130 6.76 0.53 -2.38
CA ARG A 130 6.97 -0.16 -3.64
C ARG A 130 8.16 -1.13 -3.56
N CYS A 131 7.96 -2.32 -4.14
CA CYS A 131 8.97 -3.38 -4.22
C CYS A 131 9.55 -3.85 -2.86
N MET A 132 8.95 -3.43 -1.74
CA MET A 132 9.33 -3.88 -0.41
C MET A 132 8.61 -5.16 -0.03
N HIS A 133 9.26 -5.97 0.80
CA HIS A 133 8.62 -7.13 1.42
C HIS A 133 7.52 -6.66 2.39
N PRO A 134 6.38 -7.36 2.54
CA PRO A 134 5.30 -6.97 3.45
C PRO A 134 5.74 -6.60 4.88
N GLN A 135 6.67 -7.37 5.45
CA GLN A 135 7.22 -7.07 6.79
C GLN A 135 7.96 -5.72 6.84
N MET A 136 8.64 -5.32 5.77
CA MET A 136 9.30 -4.00 5.70
C MET A 136 8.26 -2.88 5.66
N VAL A 137 7.16 -3.09 4.94
CA VAL A 137 6.04 -2.13 4.87
C VAL A 137 5.35 -1.96 6.23
N GLU A 138 5.16 -3.04 6.97
CA GLU A 138 4.61 -2.96 8.33
C GLU A 138 5.54 -2.20 9.28
N ARG A 139 6.86 -2.37 9.15
CA ARG A 139 7.84 -1.58 9.91
C ARG A 139 7.89 -0.12 9.47
N MET A 140 7.75 0.15 8.18
CA MET A 140 7.63 1.51 7.66
C MET A 140 6.42 2.23 8.26
N ARG A 141 5.28 1.55 8.39
CA ARG A 141 4.10 2.07 9.10
C ARG A 141 4.41 2.48 10.53
N ASP A 142 5.20 1.68 11.25
CA ASP A 142 5.56 2.00 12.64
C ASP A 142 6.49 3.22 12.71
N ILE A 143 7.37 3.41 11.71
CA ILE A 143 8.20 4.62 11.56
C ILE A 143 7.33 5.84 11.24
N PHE A 144 6.35 5.74 10.34
CA PHE A 144 5.42 6.84 10.09
C PHE A 144 4.76 7.32 11.38
N ARG A 145 4.38 6.38 12.25
CA ARG A 145 3.77 6.72 13.53
C ARG A 145 4.74 7.45 14.45
N SER A 146 5.99 7.00 14.58
CA SER A 146 6.97 7.67 15.45
C SER A 146 7.33 9.06 14.92
N GLU A 147 7.56 9.18 13.62
CA GLU A 147 7.98 10.42 12.97
C GLU A 147 6.84 11.44 12.85
N SER A 148 5.57 10.99 12.82
CA SER A 148 4.41 11.88 12.77
C SER A 148 4.22 12.78 14.01
N ARG A 149 5.06 12.63 15.04
CA ARG A 149 5.08 13.51 16.22
C ARG A 149 5.68 14.87 15.90
N ASP A 150 6.73 14.87 15.08
CA ASP A 150 7.53 16.06 14.78
C ASP A 150 7.35 16.52 13.33
N LYS A 151 6.79 15.65 12.47
CA LYS A 151 6.62 15.88 11.03
C LYS A 151 5.19 15.61 10.58
N VAL A 152 4.76 16.33 9.55
CA VAL A 152 3.55 15.98 8.81
C VAL A 152 3.95 15.03 7.68
N VAL A 153 3.43 13.81 7.70
CA VAL A 153 3.71 12.80 6.67
C VAL A 153 2.42 12.41 5.96
N ILE A 154 2.39 12.62 4.65
CA ILE A 154 1.27 12.26 3.77
C ILE A 154 1.75 11.11 2.89
N VAL A 155 1.04 9.99 2.94
CA VAL A 155 1.40 8.78 2.20
C VAL A 155 0.26 8.41 1.27
N ILE A 156 0.59 8.20 0.00
CA ILE A 156 -0.33 7.70 -1.02
C ILE A 156 0.15 6.28 -1.36
N SER A 157 -0.72 5.28 -1.14
CA SER A 157 -0.36 3.88 -1.39
C SER A 157 -1.61 3.04 -1.62
N HIS A 158 -1.43 1.96 -2.38
CA HIS A 158 -2.41 0.90 -2.57
C HIS A 158 -2.19 -0.31 -1.65
N ASN A 159 -1.22 -0.23 -0.74
CA ASN A 159 -0.75 -1.38 0.02
C ASN A 159 -1.48 -1.55 1.37
N PRO A 160 -2.15 -2.69 1.60
CA PRO A 160 -2.88 -2.94 2.85
C PRO A 160 -2.01 -2.97 4.10
N PHE A 161 -0.72 -3.28 3.99
CA PHE A 161 0.16 -3.46 5.15
C PHE A 161 0.44 -2.13 5.90
N LEU A 162 0.19 -0.99 5.27
CA LEU A 162 0.23 0.33 5.91
C LEU A 162 -0.99 0.59 6.82
N MET A 163 -2.05 -0.21 6.70
CA MET A 163 -3.26 -0.08 7.51
C MET A 163 -3.24 -1.03 8.71
N ASN A 164 -3.45 -0.49 9.91
CA ASN A 164 -3.81 -1.21 11.12
C ASN A 164 -4.93 -0.47 11.86
N SER A 165 -5.34 -0.95 13.03
CA SER A 165 -6.42 -0.34 13.82
C SER A 165 -6.15 1.13 14.17
N ILE A 166 -4.87 1.52 14.30
CA ILE A 166 -4.43 2.86 14.68
C ILE A 166 -4.32 3.76 13.45
N THR A 167 -3.68 3.29 12.37
CA THR A 167 -3.49 4.09 11.15
C THR A 167 -4.79 4.22 10.36
N ALA A 168 -5.71 3.25 10.47
CA ALA A 168 -7.04 3.32 9.87
C ALA A 168 -7.80 4.60 10.25
N GLU A 169 -7.65 5.12 11.47
CA GLU A 169 -8.31 6.37 11.86
C GLU A 169 -7.79 7.60 11.11
N LYS A 170 -6.55 7.52 10.59
CA LYS A 170 -5.89 8.57 9.82
C LYS A 170 -5.90 8.30 8.31
N THR A 171 -6.46 7.18 7.88
CA THR A 171 -6.52 6.79 6.47
C THR A 171 -7.74 7.41 5.80
N HIS A 172 -7.49 7.98 4.62
CA HIS A 172 -8.51 8.52 3.73
C HIS A 172 -8.53 7.69 2.45
N VAL A 173 -9.71 7.33 2.00
CA VAL A 173 -9.87 6.57 0.75
C VAL A 173 -10.43 7.47 -0.33
N PHE A 174 -9.80 7.39 -1.49
CA PHE A 174 -10.15 8.15 -2.68
C PHE A 174 -10.87 7.24 -3.67
N PHE A 175 -12.14 7.54 -3.93
CA PHE A 175 -12.95 6.77 -4.90
C PHE A 175 -13.35 7.62 -6.09
N ARG A 176 -13.37 6.99 -7.26
CA ARG A 176 -13.90 7.58 -8.48
C ARG A 176 -15.43 7.52 -8.45
N LYS A 177 -16.08 8.67 -8.31
CA LYS A 177 -17.53 8.79 -8.49
C LYS A 177 -17.85 9.00 -9.97
N LYS A 178 -18.71 8.13 -10.52
CA LYS A 178 -19.31 8.35 -11.85
C LYS A 178 -20.50 9.29 -11.69
N ASN A 179 -20.40 10.51 -12.22
CA ASN A 179 -21.56 11.38 -12.37
C ASN A 179 -22.31 10.95 -13.63
N TYR A 180 -23.49 10.33 -13.44
CA TYR A 180 -24.34 9.90 -14.55
C TYR A 180 -24.95 11.08 -15.32
N GLU A 181 -25.03 12.28 -14.72
CA GLU A 181 -25.58 13.48 -15.37
C GLU A 181 -24.60 14.21 -16.30
N TYR A 182 -23.29 14.01 -16.11
CA TYR A 182 -22.26 14.64 -16.94
C TYR A 182 -21.20 13.61 -17.27
N SER A 183 -21.35 12.97 -18.43
CA SER A 183 -20.53 11.87 -18.96
C SER A 183 -19.01 12.14 -19.03
N SER A 184 -18.55 13.37 -18.74
CA SER A 184 -17.15 13.79 -18.76
C SER A 184 -16.56 14.19 -17.40
N LYS A 185 -17.36 14.34 -16.33
CA LYS A 185 -16.84 14.80 -15.02
C LYS A 185 -16.64 13.64 -14.05
N VAL A 186 -15.38 13.26 -13.88
CA VAL A 186 -14.94 12.40 -12.79
C VAL A 186 -14.83 13.25 -11.53
N SER A 187 -15.62 12.94 -10.50
CA SER A 187 -15.43 13.52 -9.16
C SER A 187 -14.77 12.50 -8.25
N CYS A 188 -13.98 12.98 -7.29
CA CYS A 188 -13.35 12.14 -6.28
C CYS A 188 -14.04 12.36 -4.94
N GLY A 189 -14.46 11.27 -4.29
CA GLY A 189 -14.91 11.30 -2.90
C GLY A 189 -13.76 10.97 -1.97
N ILE A 190 -13.58 11.76 -0.91
CA ILE A 190 -12.65 11.48 0.18
C ILE A 190 -13.48 11.01 1.37
N HIS A 191 -13.21 9.80 1.85
CA HIS A 191 -13.89 9.25 3.02
C HIS A 191 -12.85 8.88 4.08
N ALA A 192 -13.01 9.43 5.28
CA ALA A 192 -12.24 9.03 6.45
C ALA A 192 -12.73 7.67 6.94
N ILE A 193 -11.82 6.74 7.17
CA ILE A 193 -12.16 5.37 7.56
C ILE A 193 -12.59 5.27 9.04
N CYS A 194 -12.29 6.28 9.85
CA CYS A 194 -12.57 6.31 11.29
C CYS A 194 -14.03 6.01 11.66
N ASP A 195 -15.00 6.39 10.82
CA ASP A 195 -16.42 6.16 11.05
C ASP A 195 -16.82 4.67 11.00
N ILE A 196 -16.06 3.86 10.26
CA ILE A 196 -16.30 2.41 10.08
C ILE A 196 -15.39 1.57 10.94
N ASN A 197 -14.13 1.99 11.15
CA ASN A 197 -13.18 1.31 12.03
C ASN A 197 -13.72 1.16 13.47
N ARG A 198 -14.50 2.13 13.96
CA ARG A 198 -15.17 2.04 15.28
C ARG A 198 -16.23 0.94 15.35
N ARG A 199 -16.74 0.47 14.21
CA ARG A 199 -17.84 -0.51 14.11
C ARG A 199 -17.36 -1.85 13.58
N ILE A 200 -16.26 -1.90 12.84
CA ILE A 200 -15.61 -3.12 12.34
C ILE A 200 -14.31 -3.31 13.12
N THR A 201 -14.33 -4.24 14.07
CA THR A 201 -13.18 -4.51 14.95
C THR A 201 -12.05 -5.27 14.25
N ASP A 202 -12.34 -5.91 13.11
CA ASP A 202 -11.35 -6.64 12.31
C ASP A 202 -10.71 -5.76 11.23
N VAL A 203 -9.43 -5.47 11.41
CA VAL A 203 -8.60 -4.69 10.48
C VAL A 203 -8.49 -5.37 9.11
N ASP A 204 -8.50 -6.70 9.05
CA ASP A 204 -8.34 -7.42 7.79
C ASP A 204 -9.60 -7.35 6.92
N THR A 205 -10.77 -7.38 7.56
CA THR A 205 -12.04 -7.03 6.92
C THR A 205 -11.99 -5.61 6.38
N LEU A 206 -11.51 -4.65 7.16
CA LEU A 206 -11.41 -3.25 6.72
C LEU A 206 -10.48 -3.07 5.52
N LYS A 207 -9.30 -3.71 5.51
CA LYS A 207 -8.37 -3.70 4.37
C LYS A 207 -9.05 -4.22 3.10
N LYS A 208 -9.82 -5.31 3.19
CA LYS A 208 -10.56 -5.88 2.06
C LYS A 208 -11.63 -4.92 1.55
N LEU A 209 -12.38 -4.28 2.44
CA LEU A 209 -13.43 -3.32 2.07
C LEU A 209 -12.88 -2.10 1.33
N VAL A 210 -11.69 -1.63 1.73
CA VAL A 210 -11.10 -0.38 1.23
C VAL A 210 -10.39 -0.56 -0.12
N LEU A 211 -9.76 -1.72 -0.33
CA LEU A 211 -8.90 -1.94 -1.49
C LEU A 211 -9.61 -2.67 -2.65
N GLN A 212 -10.75 -3.30 -2.39
CA GLN A 212 -11.41 -4.14 -3.39
C GLN A 212 -12.51 -3.38 -4.12
N PRO A 213 -12.67 -3.57 -5.44
CA PRO A 213 -13.69 -2.87 -6.22
C PRO A 213 -15.09 -3.49 -6.07
N LYS A 214 -15.18 -4.76 -5.64
CA LYS A 214 -16.43 -5.48 -5.42
C LYS A 214 -16.28 -6.42 -4.25
N ILE A 215 -17.31 -6.48 -3.42
CA ILE A 215 -17.33 -7.34 -2.24
C ILE A 215 -18.58 -8.22 -2.23
N LEU A 216 -18.40 -9.46 -1.77
CA LEU A 216 -19.48 -10.38 -1.45
C LEU A 216 -19.42 -10.66 0.05
N CYS A 217 -20.38 -10.11 0.78
CA CYS A 217 -20.55 -10.25 2.20
C CYS A 217 -21.27 -11.58 2.51
N ILE A 218 -20.70 -12.34 3.43
CA ILE A 218 -21.14 -13.70 3.78
C ILE A 218 -21.21 -13.87 5.29
N GLU A 219 -22.01 -14.82 5.77
CA GLU A 219 -22.28 -14.99 7.19
C GLU A 219 -21.08 -15.59 7.91
N GLY A 220 -20.64 -16.76 7.46
CA GLY A 220 -19.67 -17.58 8.16
C GLY A 220 -18.42 -17.90 7.35
N VAL A 221 -17.42 -18.43 8.06
CA VAL A 221 -16.22 -19.00 7.45
C VAL A 221 -16.55 -20.22 6.60
N SER A 222 -17.58 -20.99 6.98
CA SER A 222 -18.05 -22.16 6.20
C SER A 222 -18.53 -21.75 4.81
N ASP A 223 -19.38 -20.71 4.72
CA ASP A 223 -19.87 -20.18 3.44
C ASP A 223 -18.72 -19.72 2.57
N LYS A 224 -17.69 -19.12 3.20
CA LYS A 224 -16.50 -18.65 2.51
C LYS A 224 -15.81 -19.80 1.79
N ILE A 225 -15.54 -20.90 2.50
CA ILE A 225 -14.85 -22.07 1.95
C ILE A 225 -15.65 -22.66 0.80
N ILE A 226 -16.98 -22.77 0.95
CA ILE A 226 -17.86 -23.33 -0.08
C ILE A 226 -17.87 -22.43 -1.33
N LEU A 227 -18.00 -21.10 -1.15
CA LEU A 227 -18.02 -20.16 -2.26
C LEU A 227 -16.67 -20.02 -2.95
N GLU A 228 -15.55 -20.07 -2.21
CA GLU A 228 -14.20 -20.15 -2.81
C GLU A 228 -14.07 -21.40 -3.69
N GLY A 229 -14.45 -22.56 -3.17
CA GLY A 229 -14.43 -23.81 -3.95
C GLY A 229 -15.34 -23.76 -5.19
N LEU A 230 -16.52 -23.13 -5.08
CA LEU A 230 -17.42 -22.92 -6.21
C LEU A 230 -16.80 -21.96 -7.24
N PHE A 231 -16.20 -20.86 -6.81
CA PHE A 231 -15.54 -19.91 -7.70
C PHE A 231 -14.37 -20.57 -8.43
N ASP A 232 -13.54 -21.34 -7.72
CA ASP A 232 -12.42 -22.08 -8.33
C ASP A 232 -12.91 -23.11 -9.35
N TYR A 233 -13.98 -23.84 -9.04
CA TYR A 233 -14.60 -24.78 -9.98
C TYR A 233 -15.11 -24.07 -11.25
N ILE A 234 -15.82 -22.95 -11.08
CA ILE A 234 -16.37 -22.17 -12.18
C ILE A 234 -15.27 -21.54 -13.04
N VAL A 235 -14.20 -21.02 -12.43
CA VAL A 235 -13.06 -20.42 -13.14
C VAL A 235 -12.22 -21.48 -13.87
N GLY A 236 -12.04 -22.64 -13.25
CA GLY A 236 -11.37 -23.80 -13.84
C GLY A 236 -12.13 -24.44 -15.01
N SER A 237 -13.45 -24.21 -15.08
CA SER A 237 -14.29 -24.68 -16.18
C SER A 237 -13.94 -23.96 -17.49
N THR A 238 -13.60 -24.73 -18.53
CA THR A 238 -13.30 -24.20 -19.87
C THR A 238 -14.52 -23.60 -20.58
N TYR A 239 -15.73 -23.88 -20.08
CA TYR A 239 -17.00 -23.53 -20.73
C TYR A 239 -17.39 -22.05 -20.60
N LEU A 240 -16.79 -21.31 -19.67
CA LEU A 240 -17.12 -19.89 -19.48
C LEU A 240 -16.19 -18.97 -20.26
N PRO A 241 -16.70 -17.91 -20.91
CA PRO A 241 -15.87 -16.86 -21.50
C PRO A 241 -14.97 -16.21 -20.45
N LEU A 242 -13.77 -15.78 -20.86
CA LEU A 242 -12.79 -15.12 -19.96
C LEU A 242 -13.36 -13.91 -19.22
N ASP A 243 -14.22 -13.14 -19.87
CA ASP A 243 -14.86 -11.96 -19.28
C ASP A 243 -15.78 -12.32 -18.10
N GLU A 244 -16.48 -13.45 -18.18
CA GLU A 244 -17.35 -13.92 -17.11
C GLU A 244 -16.53 -14.46 -15.93
N ARG A 245 -15.44 -15.18 -16.22
CA ARG A 245 -14.48 -15.61 -15.19
C ARG A 245 -13.88 -14.41 -14.46
N HIS A 246 -13.48 -13.38 -15.20
CA HIS A 246 -12.94 -12.15 -14.61
C HIS A 246 -13.96 -11.44 -13.70
N ARG A 247 -15.25 -11.44 -14.07
CA ARG A 247 -16.32 -10.88 -13.21
C ARG A 247 -16.42 -11.63 -11.89
N ILE A 248 -16.31 -12.95 -11.88
CA ILE A 248 -16.37 -13.76 -10.65
C ILE A 248 -15.14 -13.48 -9.78
N ILE A 249 -13.93 -13.59 -10.35
CA ILE A 249 -12.64 -13.37 -9.65
C ILE A 249 -12.53 -11.95 -9.09
N SER A 250 -13.22 -10.97 -9.69
CA SER A 250 -13.22 -9.59 -9.19
C SER A 250 -13.97 -9.37 -7.87
N HIS A 251 -14.68 -10.38 -7.34
CA HIS A 251 -15.37 -10.28 -6.04
C HIS A 251 -14.48 -10.77 -4.91
N GLN A 252 -14.23 -9.90 -3.94
CA GLN A 252 -13.62 -10.32 -2.68
C GLN A 252 -14.70 -10.83 -1.72
N LEU A 253 -14.52 -12.05 -1.20
CA LEU A 253 -15.37 -12.58 -0.14
C LEU A 253 -14.99 -11.98 1.22
N VAL A 254 -15.98 -11.50 1.96
CA VAL A 254 -15.83 -10.85 3.27
C VAL A 254 -16.81 -11.48 4.27
N VAL A 255 -16.27 -12.14 5.29
CA VAL A 255 -17.07 -12.75 6.37
C VAL A 255 -17.43 -11.67 7.37
N LEU A 256 -18.73 -11.45 7.59
CA LEU A 256 -19.24 -10.44 8.53
C LEU A 256 -19.67 -11.03 9.88
N GLY A 257 -19.88 -12.34 9.97
CA GLY A 257 -20.19 -13.04 11.23
C GLY A 257 -21.62 -12.82 11.73
N SER A 258 -22.04 -11.56 11.95
CA SER A 258 -23.34 -11.24 12.56
C SER A 258 -24.02 -10.02 11.93
N LYS A 259 -25.34 -9.88 12.15
CA LYS A 259 -26.15 -8.74 11.67
C LYS A 259 -25.62 -7.37 12.11
N THR A 260 -24.88 -7.29 13.21
CA THR A 260 -24.40 -5.99 13.73
C THR A 260 -23.38 -5.32 12.81
N PHE A 261 -22.74 -6.08 11.92
CA PHE A 261 -21.78 -5.58 10.94
C PHE A 261 -22.40 -5.28 9.57
N ASP A 262 -23.67 -5.63 9.34
CA ASP A 262 -24.36 -5.38 8.07
C ASP A 262 -24.58 -3.88 7.84
N ASP A 263 -25.18 -3.18 8.81
CA ASP A 263 -25.50 -1.76 8.67
C ASP A 263 -24.23 -0.87 8.47
N PRO A 264 -23.13 -1.06 9.24
CA PRO A 264 -21.90 -0.30 9.02
C PRO A 264 -21.29 -0.53 7.64
N VAL A 265 -21.26 -1.77 7.17
CA VAL A 265 -20.68 -2.12 5.86
C VAL A 265 -21.56 -1.61 4.74
N GLU A 266 -22.88 -1.79 4.83
CA GLU A 266 -23.82 -1.27 3.83
C GLU A 266 -23.73 0.25 3.73
N HIS A 267 -23.66 0.95 4.88
CA HIS A 267 -23.49 2.40 4.92
C HIS A 267 -22.19 2.84 4.23
N PHE A 268 -21.07 2.18 4.53
CA PHE A 268 -19.80 2.46 3.86
C PHE A 268 -19.87 2.24 2.35
N CYS A 269 -20.46 1.13 1.91
CA CYS A 269 -20.58 0.82 0.49
C CYS A 269 -21.43 1.85 -0.26
N LYS A 270 -22.53 2.31 0.36
CA LYS A 270 -23.37 3.39 -0.19
C LYS A 270 -22.60 4.71 -0.29
N GLN A 271 -21.83 5.08 0.73
CA GLN A 271 -21.07 6.33 0.74
C GLN A 271 -19.96 6.35 -0.32
N THR A 272 -19.25 5.23 -0.46
CA THR A 272 -18.11 5.07 -1.37
C THR A 272 -18.49 4.70 -2.79
N GLY A 273 -19.72 4.22 -3.01
CA GLY A 273 -20.15 3.66 -4.28
C GLY A 273 -19.58 2.26 -4.55
N LEU A 274 -19.10 1.58 -3.51
CA LEU A 274 -18.57 0.22 -3.61
C LEU A 274 -19.70 -0.78 -3.92
N SER A 275 -19.48 -1.66 -4.90
CA SER A 275 -20.45 -2.69 -5.25
C SER A 275 -20.39 -3.83 -4.25
N ALA A 276 -21.37 -3.88 -3.35
CA ALA A 276 -21.54 -4.93 -2.36
C ALA A 276 -22.77 -5.80 -2.64
N LYS A 277 -22.63 -7.11 -2.37
CA LYS A 277 -23.70 -8.10 -2.41
C LYS A 277 -23.64 -8.94 -1.15
N TRP A 278 -24.78 -9.50 -0.74
CA TRP A 278 -24.92 -10.28 0.49
C TRP A 278 -25.43 -11.68 0.15
N VAL A 279 -24.78 -12.69 0.72
CA VAL A 279 -25.20 -14.09 0.64
C VAL A 279 -25.36 -14.58 2.06
N TYR A 280 -26.60 -14.86 2.43
CA TYR A 280 -26.97 -15.26 3.77
C TYR A 280 -27.91 -16.45 3.73
N ASP A 281 -27.82 -17.26 4.78
CA ASP A 281 -28.77 -18.34 4.97
C ASP A 281 -30.18 -17.77 5.16
N ARG A 282 -31.16 -18.55 4.72
CA ARG A 282 -32.57 -18.16 4.79
C ARG A 282 -33.00 -17.86 6.23
N ASP A 283 -32.41 -18.57 7.18
CA ASP A 283 -32.68 -18.47 8.62
C ASP A 283 -32.30 -17.09 9.18
N LYS A 284 -31.39 -16.36 8.50
CA LYS A 284 -31.04 -14.99 8.88
C LYS A 284 -32.22 -14.02 8.80
N TYR A 285 -33.21 -14.27 7.94
CA TYR A 285 -34.40 -13.42 7.77
C TYR A 285 -35.63 -13.98 8.49
N ILE A 286 -35.54 -15.13 9.14
CA ILE A 286 -36.65 -15.75 9.85
C ILE A 286 -36.59 -15.30 11.31
N MET A 287 -37.48 -14.38 11.71
CA MET A 287 -37.76 -14.16 13.12
C MET A 287 -38.78 -15.22 13.56
N LEU A 288 -38.44 -16.05 14.55
CA LEU A 288 -39.40 -16.96 15.17
C LEU A 288 -40.23 -16.17 16.18
N ASP A 289 -41.53 -16.47 16.30
CA ASP A 289 -42.35 -15.89 17.36
C ASP A 289 -41.87 -16.32 18.77
N GLU A 290 -42.37 -15.68 19.83
CA GLU A 290 -41.98 -15.96 21.23
C GLU A 290 -42.21 -17.44 21.66
N THR A 291 -42.99 -18.20 20.90
CA THR A 291 -43.27 -19.63 21.13
C THR A 291 -42.39 -20.56 20.27
N GLN A 292 -41.50 -20.01 19.43
CA GLN A 292 -40.70 -20.73 18.43
C GLN A 292 -41.51 -21.53 17.39
N THR A 293 -42.83 -21.31 17.28
CA THR A 293 -43.69 -22.16 16.42
C THR A 293 -44.11 -21.53 15.10
N LYS A 294 -43.94 -20.22 14.90
CA LYS A 294 -44.34 -19.53 13.65
C LYS A 294 -43.30 -18.55 13.14
N ILE A 295 -43.20 -18.46 11.81
CA ILE A 295 -42.35 -17.50 11.08
C ILE A 295 -43.01 -16.12 11.14
N ALA A 296 -42.40 -15.18 11.84
CA ALA A 296 -42.80 -13.79 11.92
C ALA A 296 -42.03 -12.94 10.89
N LYS A 297 -42.57 -12.90 9.66
CA LYS A 297 -42.24 -11.99 8.54
C LYS A 297 -40.91 -12.22 7.77
N ILE A 298 -40.97 -11.89 6.47
CA ILE A 298 -39.85 -11.73 5.52
C ILE A 298 -39.40 -10.27 5.56
#